data_AF-A0A820GGW7-F1
#
_entry.id   AF-A0A820GGW7-F1
#
_cell.length_a   1.000
_cell.length_b   1.000
_cell.length_c   1.000
_cell.angle_alpha   90.00
_cell.angle_beta   90.00
_cell.angle_gamma   90.00
#
_symmetry.space_group_name_H-M   'P 1'
#
loop_
_entity.id
_entity.type
_entity.pdbx_description
1 polymer ?
#
loop_
_entity_poly.entity_id
_entity_poly.type
_entity_poly.pdbx_seq_one_letter_code
_entity_poly.pdbx_strand_id
1 'polypeptide(L)'
;MLGTHAIATPWSTAPLALDSSWSSICYVASLAWGYHTVADRWEAWLHAWPKDVRLINSPSLLLWNTRKTYLKELEKAGIPVVPTLYVEQIDEKTLIDAAAHFATTDLIVKPQVSASGFNMLRVLVGSLDLASSPSKKKERE
;
A
#
# COMPACT_ATOMS: atom_id res chain seq x y z
N MET A 1 10.43 -6.23 -32.79
CA MET A 1 10.63 -6.59 -31.37
C MET A 1 11.61 -5.60 -30.77
N LEU A 2 11.34 -5.02 -29.60
CA LEU A 2 12.17 -3.96 -28.97
C LEU A 2 13.47 -4.48 -28.31
N GLY A 3 13.88 -5.74 -28.54
CA GLY A 3 15.11 -6.30 -27.97
C GLY A 3 15.14 -6.42 -26.44
N THR A 4 14.03 -6.14 -25.76
CA THR A 4 13.91 -6.26 -24.29
C THR A 4 13.42 -7.63 -23.90
N HIS A 5 14.01 -8.20 -22.87
CA HIS A 5 13.50 -9.38 -22.19
C HIS A 5 13.12 -9.00 -20.76
N ALA A 6 12.10 -9.65 -20.22
CA ALA A 6 11.66 -9.46 -18.85
C ALA A 6 11.61 -10.80 -18.12
N ILE A 7 12.12 -10.82 -16.90
CA ILE A 7 12.09 -11.97 -16.00
C ILE A 7 11.31 -11.55 -14.76
N ALA A 8 10.26 -12.28 -14.41
CA ALA A 8 9.54 -12.06 -13.18
C ALA A 8 10.31 -12.67 -12.01
N THR A 9 10.46 -11.91 -10.93
CA THR A 9 11.06 -12.37 -9.68
C THR A 9 10.24 -11.84 -8.49
N PRO A 10 10.08 -12.62 -7.41
CA PRO A 10 9.53 -12.10 -6.17
C PRO A 10 10.34 -10.87 -5.71
N TRP A 11 9.65 -9.81 -5.31
CA TRP A 11 10.33 -8.60 -4.80
C TRP A 11 11.24 -8.94 -3.63
N SER A 12 10.84 -9.89 -2.79
CA SER A 12 11.55 -10.31 -1.57
C SER A 12 12.88 -11.03 -1.84
N THR A 13 13.17 -11.36 -3.10
CA THR A 13 14.42 -12.00 -3.54
C THR A 13 15.20 -11.17 -4.56
N ALA A 14 14.66 -10.02 -5.00
CA ALA A 14 15.35 -9.10 -5.90
C ALA A 14 16.28 -8.14 -5.11
N PRO A 15 17.31 -7.56 -5.74
CA PRO A 15 17.77 -7.87 -7.10
C PRO A 15 18.44 -9.26 -7.14
N LEU A 16 18.17 -10.02 -8.20
CA LEU A 16 18.86 -11.30 -8.44
C LEU A 16 20.24 -11.05 -9.02
N ALA A 17 21.22 -11.91 -8.69
CA ALA A 17 22.44 -12.02 -9.46
C ALA A 17 22.08 -12.55 -10.86
N LEU A 18 22.18 -11.69 -11.86
CA LEU A 18 21.93 -12.04 -13.26
C LEU A 18 23.26 -12.20 -13.98
N ASP A 19 23.25 -13.02 -15.03
CA ASP A 19 24.43 -13.28 -15.86
C ASP A 19 24.97 -11.97 -16.49
N SER A 20 26.27 -11.92 -16.70
CA SER A 20 27.00 -10.84 -17.36
C SER A 20 26.67 -10.68 -18.86
N SER A 21 25.92 -11.60 -19.47
CA SER A 21 25.51 -11.53 -20.89
C SER A 21 24.54 -10.40 -21.22
N TRP A 22 23.94 -9.75 -20.22
CA TRP A 22 23.03 -8.62 -20.42
C TRP A 22 23.79 -7.30 -20.51
N SER A 23 23.57 -6.53 -21.58
CA SER A 23 24.21 -5.23 -21.79
C SER A 23 23.74 -4.15 -20.81
N SER A 24 22.51 -4.25 -20.30
CA SER A 24 21.97 -3.39 -19.26
C SER A 24 20.83 -4.09 -18.53
N ILE A 25 20.71 -3.83 -17.22
CA ILE A 25 19.69 -4.43 -16.36
C ILE A 25 19.00 -3.31 -15.59
N CYS A 26 17.67 -3.37 -15.54
CA CYS A 26 16.88 -2.56 -14.64
C CYS A 26 15.74 -3.39 -14.04
N TYR A 27 15.29 -2.96 -12.87
CA TYR A 27 14.19 -3.60 -12.15
C TYR A 27 12.97 -2.69 -12.19
N VAL A 28 11.78 -3.29 -12.16
CA VAL A 28 10.50 -2.58 -12.09
C VAL A 28 9.64 -3.23 -11.04
N ALA A 29 9.15 -2.45 -10.08
CA ALA A 29 8.23 -2.93 -9.05
C ALA A 29 6.80 -2.95 -9.60
N SER A 30 6.50 -3.80 -10.59
CA SER A 30 5.20 -3.83 -11.26
C SER A 30 4.12 -4.61 -10.49
N LEU A 31 4.51 -5.69 -9.81
CA LEU A 31 3.59 -6.60 -9.11
C LEU A 31 4.16 -6.99 -7.74
N ALA A 32 4.55 -6.01 -6.94
CA ALA A 32 5.06 -6.22 -5.58
C ALA A 32 3.93 -6.54 -4.58
N TRP A 33 2.93 -7.34 -4.97
CA TRP A 33 1.80 -7.67 -4.11
C TRP A 33 2.25 -8.42 -2.85
N GLY A 34 1.45 -8.30 -1.80
CA GLY A 34 1.76 -8.84 -0.48
C GLY A 34 2.70 -7.97 0.36
N TYR A 35 3.29 -6.89 -0.18
CA TYR A 35 4.13 -5.99 0.63
C TYR A 35 3.39 -5.46 1.88
N HIS A 36 2.09 -5.19 1.74
CA HIS A 36 1.26 -4.63 2.81
C HIS A 36 1.01 -5.59 3.98
N THR A 37 1.24 -6.89 3.81
CA THR A 37 1.15 -7.87 4.92
C THR A 37 2.46 -8.00 5.70
N VAL A 38 3.56 -7.47 5.15
CA VAL A 38 4.91 -7.47 5.72
C VAL A 38 5.59 -6.11 5.49
N ALA A 39 4.89 -5.03 5.84
CA ALA A 39 5.28 -3.66 5.52
C ALA A 39 6.70 -3.32 6.00
N ASP A 40 7.08 -3.73 7.21
CA ASP A 40 8.42 -3.50 7.75
C ASP A 40 9.51 -4.17 6.91
N ARG A 41 9.25 -5.40 6.42
CA ARG A 41 10.18 -6.11 5.53
C ARG A 41 10.28 -5.41 4.17
N TRP A 42 9.17 -4.89 3.66
CA TRP A 42 9.14 -4.12 2.43
C TRP A 42 9.94 -2.83 2.54
N GLU A 43 9.75 -2.06 3.61
CA GLU A 43 10.50 -0.83 3.86
C GLU A 43 11.99 -1.12 4.04
N ALA A 44 12.35 -2.15 4.82
CA ALA A 44 13.74 -2.58 4.97
C ALA A 44 14.38 -2.99 3.63
N TRP A 45 13.62 -3.69 2.77
CA TRP A 45 14.08 -4.07 1.44
C TRP A 45 14.34 -2.85 0.53
N LEU A 46 13.46 -1.85 0.55
CA LEU A 46 13.66 -0.60 -0.19
C LEU A 46 14.87 0.19 0.34
N HIS A 47 15.05 0.25 1.66
CA HIS A 47 16.22 0.90 2.27
C HIS A 47 17.54 0.21 1.96
N ALA A 48 17.53 -1.12 1.83
CA ALA A 48 18.70 -1.93 1.50
C ALA A 48 18.99 -2.01 -0.01
N TRP A 49 18.16 -1.41 -0.85
CA TRP A 49 18.31 -1.49 -2.30
C TRP A 49 19.67 -0.90 -2.76
N PRO A 50 20.47 -1.62 -3.57
CA PRO A 50 21.78 -1.13 -4.00
C PRO A 50 21.68 0.15 -4.83
N LYS A 51 22.54 1.14 -4.53
CA LYS A 51 22.51 2.46 -5.17
C LYS A 51 22.92 2.44 -6.65
N ASP A 52 23.70 1.46 -7.04
CA ASP A 52 24.20 1.20 -8.40
C ASP A 52 23.24 0.35 -9.23
N VAL A 53 22.23 -0.25 -8.62
CA VAL A 53 21.22 -1.04 -9.32
C VAL A 53 19.99 -0.19 -9.62
N ARG A 54 19.69 -0.01 -10.91
CA ARG A 54 18.56 0.81 -11.35
C ARG A 54 17.21 0.10 -11.08
N LEU A 55 16.44 0.64 -10.14
CA LEU A 55 15.01 0.38 -9.98
C LEU A 55 14.22 1.55 -10.59
N ILE A 56 13.42 1.29 -11.63
CA ILE A 56 12.69 2.34 -12.37
C ILE A 56 11.78 3.13 -11.42
N ASN A 57 11.05 2.43 -10.56
CA ASN A 57 10.33 3.05 -9.45
C ASN A 57 11.32 3.22 -8.28
N SER A 58 12.02 4.35 -8.21
CA SER A 58 13.09 4.54 -7.22
C SER A 58 12.65 4.13 -5.81
N PRO A 59 13.56 3.61 -4.96
CA PRO A 59 13.18 3.19 -3.61
C PRO A 59 12.49 4.29 -2.79
N SER A 60 12.92 5.54 -2.93
CA SER A 60 12.28 6.70 -2.29
C SER A 60 10.83 6.92 -2.74
N LEU A 61 10.55 6.79 -4.04
CA LEU A 61 9.18 6.88 -4.58
C LEU A 61 8.29 5.76 -4.03
N LEU A 62 8.82 4.54 -3.96
CA LEU A 62 8.08 3.39 -3.42
C LEU A 62 7.84 3.54 -1.92
N LEU A 63 8.84 3.98 -1.14
CA LEU A 63 8.65 4.29 0.29
C LEU A 63 7.58 5.37 0.48
N TRP A 64 7.65 6.45 -0.29
CA TRP A 64 6.68 7.54 -0.25
C TRP A 64 5.25 7.07 -0.55
N ASN A 65 5.06 6.26 -1.60
CA ASN A 65 3.73 5.80 -1.99
C ASN A 65 3.23 4.55 -1.23
N THR A 66 4.07 3.93 -0.39
CA THR A 66 3.70 2.76 0.44
C THR A 66 2.56 3.10 1.40
N ARG A 67 2.58 4.31 1.96
CA ARG A 67 1.57 4.83 2.90
C ARG A 67 0.67 5.83 2.19
N LYS A 68 -0.66 5.66 2.27
CA LYS A 68 -1.66 6.55 1.63
C LYS A 68 -1.63 8.01 2.08
N THR A 69 -0.78 8.38 3.04
CA THR A 69 -0.48 9.78 3.37
C THR A 69 0.07 10.56 2.18
N TYR A 70 0.62 9.89 1.15
CA TYR A 70 0.97 10.53 -0.13
C TYR A 70 -0.22 11.28 -0.77
N LEU A 71 -1.47 10.85 -0.54
CA LEU A 71 -2.66 11.53 -1.07
C LEU A 71 -2.82 12.94 -0.48
N LYS A 72 -2.41 13.15 0.78
CA LYS A 72 -2.39 14.47 1.42
C LYS A 72 -1.38 15.41 0.76
N GLU A 73 -0.24 14.88 0.35
CA GLU A 73 0.79 15.66 -0.35
C GLU A 73 0.35 15.99 -1.78
N LEU A 74 -0.30 15.05 -2.47
CA LEU A 74 -0.91 15.29 -3.79
C LEU A 74 -2.01 16.35 -3.73
N GLU A 75 -2.89 16.29 -2.71
CA GLU A 75 -3.92 17.31 -2.49
C GLU A 75 -3.32 18.71 -2.29
N LYS A 76 -2.28 18.82 -1.45
CA LYS A 76 -1.55 20.08 -1.23
C LYS A 76 -0.91 20.62 -2.52
N ALA A 77 -0.54 19.75 -3.46
CA ALA A 77 -0.03 20.12 -4.76
C ALA A 77 -1.14 20.48 -5.78
N GLY A 78 -2.41 20.49 -5.36
CA GLY A 78 -3.55 20.82 -6.21
C GLY A 78 -4.05 19.65 -7.08
N ILE A 79 -3.58 18.43 -6.83
CA ILE A 79 -4.06 17.24 -7.54
C ILE A 79 -5.36 16.75 -6.89
N PRO A 80 -6.45 16.57 -7.67
CA PRO A 80 -7.69 16.05 -7.14
C PRO A 80 -7.52 14.65 -6.52
N VAL A 81 -7.91 14.51 -5.26
CA VAL A 81 -7.97 13.23 -4.55
C VAL A 81 -9.34 13.06 -3.89
N VAL A 82 -9.67 11.84 -3.48
CA VAL A 82 -10.86 11.60 -2.65
C VAL A 82 -10.65 12.26 -1.28
N PRO A 83 -11.60 13.09 -0.79
CA PRO A 83 -11.52 13.66 0.55
C PRO A 83 -11.20 12.58 1.59
N THR A 84 -10.13 12.77 2.36
CA THR A 84 -9.59 11.74 3.25
C THR A 84 -9.21 12.35 4.59
N LEU A 85 -9.75 11.77 5.68
CA LEU A 85 -9.42 12.12 7.06
C LEU A 85 -8.45 11.04 7.56
N TYR A 86 -7.31 11.48 8.08
CA TYR A 86 -6.25 10.59 8.56
C TYR A 86 -6.31 10.50 10.07
N VAL A 87 -6.41 9.28 10.59
CA VAL A 87 -6.46 8.97 12.01
C VAL A 87 -5.54 7.80 12.32
N GLU A 88 -5.03 7.75 13.55
CA GLU A 88 -4.18 6.67 14.04
C GLU A 88 -5.00 5.50 14.60
N GLN A 89 -6.18 5.80 15.15
CA GLN A 89 -7.11 4.82 15.70
C GLN A 89 -8.53 5.15 15.24
N ILE A 90 -9.38 4.12 15.18
CA ILE A 90 -10.76 4.24 14.75
C ILE A 90 -11.64 3.74 15.88
N ASP A 91 -12.52 4.61 16.33
CA ASP A 91 -13.60 4.32 17.26
C ASP A 91 -14.91 4.94 16.74
N GLU A 92 -16.00 4.75 17.49
CA GLU A 92 -17.31 5.27 17.13
C GLU A 92 -17.31 6.80 16.99
N LYS A 93 -16.66 7.51 17.92
CA LYS A 93 -16.54 8.96 17.88
C LYS A 93 -15.84 9.42 16.60
N THR A 94 -14.76 8.77 16.22
CA THR A 94 -14.00 9.07 15.00
C THR A 94 -14.87 8.91 13.75
N LEU A 95 -15.71 7.88 13.71
CA LEU A 95 -16.64 7.66 12.59
C LEU A 95 -17.75 8.72 12.53
N ILE A 96 -18.30 9.12 13.67
CA ILE A 96 -19.28 10.21 13.76
C ILE A 96 -18.67 11.54 13.30
N ASP A 97 -17.48 11.87 13.79
CA ASP A 97 -16.77 13.10 13.41
C ASP A 97 -16.45 13.11 11.91
N ALA A 98 -16.02 11.97 11.35
CA ALA A 98 -15.75 11.83 9.93
C ALA A 98 -17.03 11.97 9.08
N ALA A 99 -18.15 11.36 9.52
CA ALA A 99 -19.43 11.50 8.85
C ALA A 99 -19.92 12.95 8.81
N ALA A 100 -19.78 13.67 9.92
CA ALA A 100 -20.07 15.10 9.99
C ALA A 100 -19.14 15.92 9.08
N HIS A 101 -17.83 15.63 9.12
CA HIS A 101 -16.82 16.32 8.31
C HIS A 101 -17.07 16.17 6.80
N PHE A 102 -17.44 14.97 6.35
CA PHE A 102 -17.72 14.69 4.94
C PHE A 102 -19.17 14.93 4.53
N ALA A 103 -20.04 15.31 5.47
CA ALA A 103 -21.49 15.44 5.25
C ALA A 103 -22.14 14.18 4.61
N THR A 104 -21.72 12.99 5.06
CA THR A 104 -22.25 11.69 4.59
C THR A 104 -22.22 10.66 5.71
N THR A 105 -23.18 9.73 5.71
CA THR A 105 -23.19 8.58 6.65
C THR A 105 -22.50 7.35 6.08
N ASP A 106 -22.13 7.34 4.80
CA ASP A 106 -21.51 6.22 4.12
C ASP A 106 -20.00 6.45 3.95
N LEU A 107 -19.20 5.73 4.73
CA LEU A 107 -17.77 5.93 4.85
C LEU A 107 -16.99 4.71 4.36
N ILE A 108 -15.84 4.96 3.74
CA ILE A 108 -14.84 3.93 3.47
C ILE A 108 -13.68 4.10 4.45
N VAL A 109 -13.48 3.08 5.28
CA VAL A 109 -12.33 2.94 6.16
C VAL A 109 -11.28 2.08 5.48
N LYS A 110 -10.03 2.53 5.47
CA LYS A 110 -8.91 1.79 4.86
C LYS A 110 -7.62 1.99 5.68
N PRO A 111 -6.78 0.94 5.86
CA PRO A 111 -5.47 1.11 6.44
C PRO A 111 -4.59 2.04 5.59
N GLN A 112 -3.69 2.77 6.25
CA GLN A 112 -2.72 3.63 5.56
C GLN A 112 -1.81 2.82 4.62
N VAL A 113 -1.40 1.62 5.04
CA VAL A 113 -0.67 0.65 4.21
C VAL A 113 -1.60 -0.51 3.86
N SER A 114 -2.03 -0.61 2.60
CA SER A 114 -2.85 -1.73 2.11
C SER A 114 -2.82 -1.78 0.59
N ALA A 115 -3.15 -2.95 0.02
CA ALA A 115 -3.41 -3.11 -1.41
C ALA A 115 -4.63 -4.02 -1.62
N SER A 116 -5.22 -4.00 -2.81
CA SER A 116 -6.29 -4.92 -3.24
C SER A 116 -7.50 -5.02 -2.29
N GLY A 117 -7.86 -3.91 -1.62
CA GLY A 117 -8.98 -3.89 -0.66
C GLY A 117 -8.69 -4.55 0.70
N PHE A 118 -7.45 -4.95 0.97
CA PHE A 118 -7.07 -5.59 2.23
C PHE A 118 -7.43 -4.70 3.44
N ASN A 119 -8.23 -5.26 4.35
CA ASN A 119 -8.80 -4.61 5.54
C ASN A 119 -9.57 -3.30 5.26
N MET A 120 -10.13 -3.14 4.07
CA MET A 120 -11.06 -2.05 3.77
C MET A 120 -12.46 -2.39 4.27
N LEU A 121 -13.13 -1.42 4.89
CA LEU A 121 -14.51 -1.54 5.36
C LEU A 121 -15.36 -0.41 4.78
N ARG A 122 -16.60 -0.73 4.43
CA ARG A 122 -17.64 0.27 4.22
C ARG A 122 -18.49 0.33 5.49
N VAL A 123 -18.67 1.52 6.03
CA VAL A 123 -19.37 1.75 7.30
C VAL A 123 -20.52 2.73 7.06
N LEU A 124 -21.72 2.33 7.44
CA LEU A 124 -22.89 3.20 7.51
C LEU A 124 -23.04 3.70 8.95
N VAL A 125 -22.72 4.96 9.17
CA VAL A 125 -22.84 5.65 10.46
C VAL A 125 -24.33 5.86 10.76
N GLY A 126 -24.79 5.31 11.89
CA GLY A 126 -26.21 5.23 12.26
C GLY A 126 -26.82 3.81 12.22
N SER A 127 -26.09 2.82 11.68
CA SER A 127 -26.49 1.40 11.68
C SER A 127 -25.48 0.46 12.36
N LEU A 128 -24.56 0.98 13.16
CA LEU A 128 -23.52 0.19 13.82
C LEU A 128 -24.09 -0.63 14.98
N ASP A 129 -24.36 -1.91 14.71
CA ASP A 129 -24.34 -2.97 15.73
C ASP A 129 -22.89 -3.48 15.81
N LEU A 130 -22.17 -3.15 16.89
CA LEU A 130 -20.71 -3.32 17.03
C LEU A 130 -20.23 -4.77 17.23
N ALA A 131 -21.00 -5.77 16.81
CA ALA A 131 -20.66 -7.18 16.99
C ALA A 131 -20.13 -7.82 15.71
N SER A 132 -18.84 -7.63 15.41
CA SER A 132 -18.09 -8.65 14.66
C SER A 132 -16.66 -8.77 15.17
N SER A 133 -16.51 -9.57 16.23
CA SER A 133 -15.24 -10.12 16.68
C SER A 133 -14.52 -10.85 15.54
N PRO A 134 -13.18 -10.86 15.51
CA PRO A 134 -12.43 -11.57 14.48
C PRO A 134 -12.76 -13.08 14.52
N SER A 135 -13.18 -13.59 13.38
CA SER A 135 -13.42 -15.02 13.14
C SER A 135 -12.19 -15.82 13.55
N LYS A 136 -12.36 -16.76 14.49
CA LYS A 136 -11.34 -17.77 14.83
C LYS A 136 -10.83 -18.43 13.56
N LYS A 137 -9.51 -18.40 13.34
CA LYS A 137 -8.84 -19.25 12.35
C LYS A 137 -9.20 -20.71 12.69
N LYS A 138 -9.83 -21.40 11.73
CA LYS A 138 -9.81 -22.87 11.68
C LYS A 138 -8.39 -23.27 11.30
N GLU A 139 -7.63 -23.76 12.27
CA GLU A 139 -6.49 -24.64 12.00
C GLU A 139 -7.04 -25.88 11.28
N ARG A 140 -6.48 -26.18 10.11
CA ARG A 140 -6.63 -27.47 9.44
C ARG A 140 -5.33 -28.22 9.69
N GLU A 141 -5.48 -29.33 10.41
CA GLU A 141 -4.69 -30.58 10.47
C GLU A 141 -3.16 -30.48 10.52
#